data_AF-A0A167MU33-F1
#
_entry.id   AF-A0A167MU33-F1
#
_cell.length_a   1.000
_cell.length_b   1.000
_cell.length_c   1.000
_cell.angle_alpha   90.00
_cell.angle_beta   90.00
_cell.angle_gamma   90.00
#
_symmetry.space_group_name_H-M   'P 1'
#
loop_
_entity.id
_entity.type
_entity.pdbx_description
1 polymer ?
#
loop_
_entity_poly.entity_id
_entity_poly.type
_entity_poly.pdbx_seq_one_letter_code
_entity_poly.pdbx_strand_id
1 'polypeptide(L)'
;MAINPKKQTLLNKSEFQKQQAAKKKKQRLSPQQKMRQQALQQQALQAATAEAPTKKGVKKLIFIGILTAIAILFPKPQLITYKKLGLVAQSVYWPGLPGVKPVLFDSVLQPIPALDRDTLYLCQDVSNPDTCQKYAIIKKEGFIAAMKNLILD
;
A
#
# COMPACT_ATOMS: atom_id res chain seq x y z
N MET A 1 46.48 -12.62 73.33
CA MET A 1 46.09 -11.32 72.72
C MET A 1 47.11 -10.31 73.25
N ALA A 2 47.85 -9.51 72.48
CA ALA A 2 47.45 -8.73 71.32
C ALA A 2 48.58 -8.57 70.27
N ILE A 3 48.15 -8.13 69.10
CA ILE A 3 48.79 -8.18 67.78
C ILE A 3 49.71 -6.96 67.59
N ASN A 4 50.92 -7.19 67.08
CA ASN A 4 51.86 -6.14 66.66
C ASN A 4 51.40 -5.47 65.35
N PRO A 5 51.16 -4.15 65.28
CA PRO A 5 50.88 -3.48 64.03
C PRO A 5 52.18 -3.12 63.29
N LYS A 6 52.29 -3.61 62.05
CA LYS A 6 53.32 -3.24 61.06
C LYS A 6 53.34 -1.73 60.84
N LYS A 7 54.53 -1.13 60.95
CA LYS A 7 54.83 0.26 60.55
C LYS A 7 54.51 0.44 59.06
N GLN A 8 53.57 1.34 58.75
CA GLN A 8 53.30 1.80 57.39
C GLN A 8 54.47 2.68 56.94
N THR A 9 55.17 2.24 55.90
CA THR A 9 56.22 2.98 55.21
C THR A 9 55.60 4.25 54.59
N LEU A 10 56.04 5.41 55.06
CA LEU A 10 55.70 6.71 54.48
C LEU A 10 56.07 6.71 52.99
N LEU A 11 55.09 7.00 52.14
CA LEU A 11 55.23 7.09 50.69
C LEU A 11 56.46 7.92 50.31
N ASN A 12 57.34 7.27 49.56
CA ASN A 12 58.55 7.87 49.02
C ASN A 12 58.17 8.99 48.02
N LYS A 13 58.48 10.25 48.35
CA LYS A 13 58.19 11.44 47.52
C LYS A 13 58.63 11.29 46.07
N SER A 14 59.66 10.47 45.81
CA SER A 14 60.22 10.24 44.48
C SER A 14 59.28 9.46 43.54
N GLU A 15 58.41 8.58 44.07
CA GLU A 15 57.47 7.80 43.26
C GLU A 15 56.23 8.60 42.86
N PHE A 16 55.77 9.50 43.75
CA PHE A 16 54.64 10.40 43.47
C PHE A 16 54.98 11.41 42.36
N GLN A 17 56.21 11.92 42.30
CA GLN A 17 56.65 12.82 41.23
C GLN A 17 56.74 12.12 39.87
N LYS A 18 57.22 10.86 39.83
CA LYS A 18 57.25 10.07 38.58
C LYS A 18 55.85 9.76 38.06
N GLN A 19 54.88 9.47 38.94
CA GLN A 19 53.49 9.24 38.55
C GLN A 19 52.79 10.52 38.04
N GLN A 20 53.11 11.70 38.58
CA GLN A 20 52.57 12.98 38.09
C GLN A 20 53.16 13.39 36.73
N ALA A 21 54.44 13.13 36.48
CA ALA A 21 55.08 13.37 35.19
C ALA A 21 54.51 12.46 34.08
N ALA A 22 54.21 11.19 34.40
CA ALA A 22 53.60 10.25 33.47
C ALA A 22 52.14 10.61 33.11
N LYS A 23 51.36 11.17 34.05
CA LYS A 23 49.99 11.65 33.79
C LYS A 23 49.96 12.89 32.88
N LYS A 24 50.90 13.82 33.03
CA LYS A 24 50.99 15.01 32.15
C LYS A 24 51.34 14.68 30.70
N LYS A 25 52.00 13.55 30.43
CA LYS A 25 52.36 13.12 29.06
C LYS A 25 51.18 12.54 28.28
N LYS A 26 50.12 12.06 28.95
CA LYS A 26 48.92 11.48 28.31
C LYS A 26 47.85 12.51 27.92
N GLN A 27 48.06 13.79 28.24
CA GLN A 27 47.04 14.85 28.10
C GLN A 27 47.32 15.83 26.94
N ARG A 28 48.02 15.37 25.88
CA ARG A 28 48.19 16.12 24.64
C ARG A 28 47.88 15.23 23.44
N LEU A 29 46.61 14.88 23.24
CA LEU A 29 46.13 14.61 21.88
C LEU A 29 46.27 15.92 21.09
N SER A 30 46.94 15.88 19.95
CA SER A 30 47.14 17.07 19.14
C SER A 30 45.77 17.61 18.66
N PRO A 31 45.61 18.94 18.46
CA PRO A 31 44.38 19.50 17.90
C PRO A 31 44.00 18.87 16.55
N GLN A 32 44.99 18.36 15.81
CA GLN A 32 44.83 17.61 14.57
C GLN A 32 44.09 16.27 14.75
N GLN A 33 44.32 15.57 15.87
CA GLN A 33 43.64 14.31 16.18
C GLN A 33 42.18 14.53 16.59
N LYS A 34 41.88 15.62 17.30
CA LYS A 34 40.49 15.99 17.64
C LYS A 34 39.67 16.36 16.39
N MET A 35 40.26 17.11 15.46
CA MET A 35 39.57 17.48 14.21
C MET A 35 39.27 16.23 13.36
N ARG A 36 40.20 15.28 13.30
CA ARG A 36 39.99 14.01 12.57
C ARG A 36 38.91 13.15 13.21
N GLN A 37 38.81 13.13 14.54
CA GLN A 37 37.72 12.45 15.25
C GLN A 37 36.36 13.12 15.03
N GLN A 38 36.29 14.46 15.02
CA GLN A 38 35.05 15.18 14.71
C GLN A 38 34.60 14.98 13.27
N ALA A 39 35.53 14.97 12.30
CA ALA A 39 35.21 14.69 10.91
C ALA A 39 34.66 13.26 10.71
N LEU A 40 35.29 12.26 11.34
CA LEU A 40 34.79 10.88 11.35
C LEU A 40 33.42 10.75 12.02
N GLN A 41 33.16 11.51 13.08
CA GLN A 41 31.88 11.51 13.78
C GLN A 41 30.78 12.20 12.97
N GLN A 42 31.08 13.28 12.26
CA GLN A 42 30.14 13.92 11.31
C GLN A 42 29.85 13.03 10.11
N GLN A 43 30.86 12.33 9.58
CA GLN A 43 30.70 11.40 8.47
C GLN A 43 29.89 10.16 8.88
N ALA A 44 30.08 9.67 10.12
CA ALA A 44 29.27 8.61 10.70
C ALA A 44 27.82 9.06 10.99
N LEU A 45 27.61 10.32 11.39
CA LEU A 45 26.27 10.87 11.62
C LEU A 45 25.51 11.07 10.30
N GLN A 46 26.21 11.52 9.25
CA GLN A 46 25.66 11.63 7.88
C GLN A 46 25.37 10.25 7.26
N ALA A 47 26.20 9.24 7.54
CA ALA A 47 25.93 7.86 7.14
C ALA A 47 24.79 7.22 7.95
N ALA A 48 24.55 7.68 9.19
CA ALA A 48 23.44 7.23 10.03
C ALA A 48 22.11 7.92 9.71
N THR A 49 22.13 9.13 9.15
CA THR A 49 20.93 9.83 8.62
C THR A 49 20.65 9.55 7.16
N ALA A 50 21.54 8.85 6.45
CA ALA A 50 21.23 8.19 5.20
C ALA A 50 20.30 7.01 5.49
N GLU A 51 19.02 7.32 5.76
CA GLU A 51 17.95 6.34 5.84
C GLU A 51 17.99 5.51 4.54
N ALA A 52 18.44 4.26 4.67
CA ALA A 52 18.37 3.30 3.59
C ALA A 52 16.92 3.32 3.06
N PRO A 53 16.70 3.38 1.73
CA PRO A 53 15.36 3.54 1.16
C PRO A 53 14.48 2.43 1.72
N THR A 54 13.57 2.80 2.61
CA THR A 54 12.73 1.82 3.28
C THR A 54 11.84 1.21 2.21
N LYS A 55 12.05 -0.08 1.91
CA LYS A 55 11.33 -0.85 0.88
C LYS A 55 9.80 -0.85 1.03
N LYS A 56 9.27 -0.25 2.10
CA LYS A 56 7.83 -0.05 2.37
C LYS A 56 7.14 0.81 1.30
N GLY A 57 7.81 1.83 0.77
CA GLY A 57 7.25 2.68 -0.29
C GLY A 57 7.04 1.93 -1.61
N VAL A 58 8.00 1.07 -1.98
CA VAL A 58 7.96 0.29 -3.22
C VAL A 58 6.81 -0.72 -3.21
N LYS A 59 6.57 -1.42 -2.09
CA LYS A 59 5.42 -2.34 -1.98
C LYS A 59 4.08 -1.64 -2.12
N LYS A 60 3.93 -0.43 -1.56
CA LYS A 60 2.71 0.38 -1.70
C LYS A 60 2.48 0.82 -3.14
N LEU A 61 3.54 1.23 -3.84
CA LEU A 61 3.48 1.60 -5.26
C LEU A 61 3.12 0.40 -6.16
N ILE A 62 3.70 -0.78 -5.89
CA ILE A 62 3.35 -2.00 -6.61
C ILE A 62 1.87 -2.36 -6.37
N PHE A 63 1.40 -2.29 -5.11
CA PHE A 63 0.01 -2.57 -4.79
C PHE A 63 -0.96 -1.62 -5.50
N ILE A 64 -0.67 -0.31 -5.48
CA ILE A 64 -1.47 0.69 -6.21
C ILE A 64 -1.44 0.39 -7.70
N GLY A 65 -0.28 0.09 -8.28
CA GLY A 65 -0.14 -0.28 -9.69
C GLY A 65 -0.99 -1.48 -10.08
N ILE A 66 -0.99 -2.53 -9.27
CA ILE A 66 -1.84 -3.72 -9.48
C ILE A 66 -3.33 -3.34 -9.40
N LEU A 67 -3.73 -2.57 -8.39
CA LEU A 67 -5.11 -2.15 -8.21
C LEU A 67 -5.60 -1.30 -9.39
N THR A 68 -4.78 -0.37 -9.86
CA THR A 68 -5.08 0.46 -11.05
C THR A 68 -5.16 -0.40 -12.30
N ALA A 69 -4.26 -1.37 -12.48
CA ALA A 69 -4.31 -2.30 -13.61
C ALA A 69 -5.61 -3.12 -13.61
N ILE A 70 -6.03 -3.66 -12.46
CA ILE A 70 -7.31 -4.38 -12.31
C ILE A 70 -8.47 -3.43 -12.64
N ALA A 71 -8.46 -2.21 -12.12
CA ALA A 71 -9.53 -1.25 -12.37
C ALA A 71 -9.68 -0.84 -13.84
N ILE A 72 -8.64 -1.01 -14.67
CA ILE A 72 -8.65 -0.72 -16.11
C ILE A 72 -9.01 -1.98 -16.90
N LEU A 73 -8.41 -3.14 -16.57
CA LEU A 73 -8.63 -4.37 -17.32
C LEU A 73 -10.02 -4.95 -17.11
N PHE A 74 -10.59 -4.81 -15.91
CA PHE A 74 -11.85 -5.46 -15.58
C PHE A 74 -13.03 -4.54 -15.89
N PRO A 75 -13.98 -4.97 -16.75
CA PRO A 75 -15.17 -4.21 -17.04
C PRO A 75 -16.02 -4.10 -15.79
N LYS A 76 -16.39 -2.86 -15.45
CA LYS A 76 -17.15 -2.56 -14.23
C LYS A 76 -18.64 -2.85 -14.44
N PRO A 77 -19.35 -3.35 -13.43
CA PRO A 77 -20.80 -3.40 -13.48
C PRO A 77 -21.39 -1.98 -13.54
N GLN A 78 -22.54 -1.86 -14.17
CA GLN A 78 -23.27 -0.61 -14.37
C GLN A 78 -24.75 -0.85 -14.09
N LEU A 79 -25.45 0.19 -13.64
CA LEU A 79 -26.87 0.13 -13.34
C LEU A 79 -27.64 0.57 -14.57
N ILE A 80 -28.50 -0.30 -15.09
CA ILE A 80 -29.30 0.00 -16.27
C ILE A 80 -30.77 0.06 -15.89
N THR A 81 -31.46 1.08 -16.39
CA THR A 81 -32.90 1.21 -16.28
C THR A 81 -33.50 0.96 -17.65
N TYR A 82 -34.36 -0.05 -17.75
CA TYR A 82 -34.93 -0.50 -19.01
C TYR A 82 -36.46 -0.60 -18.92
N LYS A 83 -37.12 -0.43 -20.06
CA LYS A 83 -38.58 -0.39 -20.17
C LYS A 83 -39.11 -1.29 -21.27
N LYS A 84 -40.27 -1.87 -20.98
CA LYS A 84 -41.08 -2.59 -21.96
C LYS A 84 -42.57 -2.41 -21.64
N LEU A 85 -43.37 -2.04 -22.64
CA LEU A 85 -44.84 -1.94 -22.53
C LEU A 85 -45.34 -1.11 -21.34
N GLY A 86 -44.62 -0.05 -20.95
CA GLY A 86 -44.99 0.80 -19.81
C GLY A 86 -44.32 0.43 -18.49
N LEU A 87 -43.82 -0.81 -18.33
CA LEU A 87 -43.11 -1.26 -17.14
C LEU A 87 -41.64 -0.85 -17.20
N VAL A 88 -41.16 -0.21 -16.15
CA VAL A 88 -39.77 0.22 -15.98
C VAL A 88 -39.14 -0.65 -14.90
N ALA A 89 -38.00 -1.25 -15.22
CA ALA A 89 -37.21 -2.04 -14.30
C ALA A 89 -35.78 -1.50 -14.25
N GLN A 90 -35.11 -1.71 -13.13
CA GLN A 90 -33.73 -1.32 -12.91
C GLN A 90 -32.96 -2.56 -12.49
N SER A 91 -31.80 -2.79 -13.11
CA SER A 91 -30.97 -3.94 -12.79
C SER A 91 -29.49 -3.63 -12.96
N VAL A 92 -28.66 -4.36 -12.21
CA VAL A 92 -27.21 -4.29 -12.37
C VAL A 92 -26.78 -5.19 -13.52
N TYR A 93 -26.21 -4.57 -14.55
CA TYR A 93 -25.65 -5.24 -15.71
C TYR A 93 -24.13 -5.30 -15.61
N TRP A 94 -23.57 -6.48 -15.86
CA TRP A 94 -22.15 -6.69 -15.97
C TRP A 94 -21.78 -7.24 -17.34
N PRO A 95 -20.94 -6.53 -18.12
CA PRO A 95 -20.52 -7.01 -19.43
C PRO A 95 -19.71 -8.30 -19.40
N GLY A 96 -19.11 -8.64 -18.24
CA GLY A 96 -18.21 -9.77 -18.11
C GLY A 96 -16.87 -9.53 -18.81
N LEU A 97 -15.89 -10.40 -18.53
CA LEU A 97 -14.60 -10.41 -19.23
C LEU A 97 -14.74 -11.00 -20.64
N PRO A 98 -13.78 -10.77 -21.55
CA PRO A 98 -13.74 -11.44 -22.84
C PRO A 98 -13.86 -12.96 -22.67
N GLY A 99 -14.86 -13.57 -23.31
CA GLY A 99 -15.17 -15.01 -23.20
C GLY A 99 -16.10 -15.40 -22.05
N VAL A 100 -16.40 -14.49 -21.12
CA VAL A 100 -17.43 -14.66 -20.10
C VAL A 100 -18.73 -14.05 -20.59
N LYS A 101 -19.84 -14.77 -20.41
CA LYS A 101 -21.16 -14.26 -20.80
C LYS A 101 -21.53 -13.05 -19.91
N PRO A 102 -22.13 -12.00 -20.49
CA PRO A 102 -22.66 -10.89 -19.71
C PRO A 102 -23.80 -11.38 -18.80
N VAL A 103 -23.95 -10.75 -17.64
CA VAL A 103 -24.91 -11.16 -16.61
C VAL A 103 -25.73 -9.97 -16.15
N LEU A 104 -27.01 -10.23 -15.88
CA LEU A 104 -27.89 -9.35 -15.14
C LEU A 104 -28.04 -9.93 -13.73
N PHE A 105 -27.69 -9.18 -12.69
CA PHE A 105 -27.71 -9.74 -11.33
C PHE A 105 -29.12 -9.95 -10.77
N ASP A 106 -30.11 -9.22 -11.28
CA ASP A 106 -31.50 -9.25 -10.82
C ASP A 106 -32.39 -10.19 -11.66
N SER A 107 -31.82 -10.99 -12.56
CA SER A 107 -32.61 -11.84 -13.45
C SER A 107 -31.86 -13.10 -13.88
N VAL A 108 -32.58 -14.20 -14.06
CA VAL A 108 -32.06 -15.45 -14.64
C VAL A 108 -31.90 -15.35 -16.17
N LEU A 109 -32.49 -14.32 -16.78
CA LEU A 109 -32.41 -14.03 -18.21
C LEU A 109 -31.01 -13.60 -18.62
N GLN A 110 -30.51 -14.14 -19.73
CA GLN A 110 -29.22 -13.78 -20.28
C GLN A 110 -29.35 -12.51 -21.13
N PRO A 111 -28.61 -11.44 -20.79
CA PRO A 111 -28.60 -10.23 -21.58
C PRO A 111 -27.75 -10.41 -22.84
N ILE A 112 -28.31 -10.09 -24.00
CA ILE A 112 -27.55 -9.87 -25.23
C ILE A 112 -27.41 -8.35 -25.39
N PRO A 113 -26.20 -7.81 -25.14
CA PRO A 113 -26.00 -6.37 -25.15
C PRO A 113 -26.02 -5.84 -26.58
N ALA A 114 -27.02 -5.01 -26.87
CA ALA A 114 -27.01 -4.08 -27.99
C ALA A 114 -26.95 -2.65 -27.43
N LEU A 115 -25.96 -2.42 -26.54
CA LEU A 115 -25.84 -1.19 -25.76
C LEU A 115 -25.64 0.04 -26.64
N ASP A 116 -25.01 -0.10 -27.80
CA ASP A 116 -24.80 0.98 -28.78
C ASP A 116 -26.12 1.53 -29.35
N ARG A 117 -27.21 0.78 -29.23
CA ARG A 117 -28.53 1.15 -29.76
C ARG A 117 -29.55 1.45 -28.67
N ASP A 118 -29.09 1.61 -27.42
CA ASP A 118 -29.96 1.75 -26.24
C ASP A 118 -31.06 0.68 -26.17
N THR A 119 -30.73 -0.54 -26.61
CA THR A 119 -31.63 -1.69 -26.58
C THR A 119 -30.99 -2.84 -25.83
N LEU A 120 -31.80 -3.50 -25.00
CA LEU A 120 -31.41 -4.68 -24.25
C LEU A 120 -32.27 -5.84 -24.71
N TYR A 121 -31.63 -6.91 -25.17
CA TYR A 121 -32.32 -8.17 -25.45
C TYR A 121 -32.11 -9.10 -24.26
N LEU A 122 -33.19 -9.59 -23.67
CA LEU A 122 -33.15 -10.55 -22.58
C LEU A 122 -33.70 -11.88 -23.08
N CYS A 123 -32.90 -12.94 -23.03
CA CYS A 123 -33.26 -14.27 -23.53
C CYS A 123 -33.28 -15.27 -22.38
N GLN A 124 -34.19 -16.23 -22.41
CA GLN A 124 -34.11 -17.39 -21.50
C GLN A 124 -32.98 -18.33 -21.96
N ASP A 125 -32.89 -18.56 -23.27
CA ASP A 125 -31.81 -19.30 -23.90
C ASP A 125 -31.25 -18.49 -25.08
N VAL A 126 -29.97 -18.16 -25.02
CA VAL A 126 -29.26 -17.42 -26.10
C VAL A 126 -29.22 -18.23 -27.41
N SER A 127 -29.35 -19.55 -27.32
CA SER A 127 -29.35 -20.44 -28.49
C SER A 127 -30.69 -20.41 -29.24
N ASN A 128 -31.78 -20.01 -28.57
CA ASN A 128 -33.11 -19.97 -29.16
C ASN A 128 -33.63 -18.52 -29.27
N PRO A 129 -33.64 -17.92 -30.48
CA PRO A 129 -34.01 -16.53 -30.69
C PRO A 129 -35.48 -16.22 -30.35
N ASP A 130 -36.36 -17.22 -30.36
CA ASP A 130 -37.79 -17.03 -30.05
C ASP A 130 -38.03 -16.76 -28.57
N THR A 131 -37.06 -17.10 -27.71
CA THR A 131 -37.13 -16.82 -26.27
C THR A 131 -36.64 -15.42 -25.90
N CYS A 132 -36.15 -14.65 -26.89
CA CYS A 132 -35.56 -13.34 -26.68
C CYS A 132 -36.60 -12.22 -26.71
N GLN A 133 -36.52 -11.34 -25.72
CA GLN A 133 -37.41 -10.19 -25.59
C GLN A 133 -36.62 -8.89 -25.68
N LYS A 134 -37.13 -7.93 -26.46
CA LYS A 134 -36.53 -6.60 -26.62
C LYS A 134 -37.04 -5.62 -25.57
N TYR A 135 -36.10 -4.88 -24.96
CA TYR A 135 -36.33 -3.80 -24.00
C TYR A 135 -35.58 -2.55 -24.47
N ALA A 136 -36.12 -1.37 -24.16
CA ALA A 136 -35.45 -0.10 -24.40
C ALA A 136 -34.72 0.35 -23.13
N ILE A 137 -33.45 0.71 -23.24
CA ILE A 137 -32.66 1.27 -22.14
C ILE A 137 -32.96 2.77 -22.06
N ILE A 138 -33.45 3.23 -20.91
CA ILE A 138 -33.78 4.65 -20.68
C ILE A 138 -32.63 5.35 -19.98
N LYS A 139 -31.92 4.64 -19.10
CA LYS A 139 -30.85 5.22 -18.29
C LYS A 139 -29.73 4.21 -18.09
N LYS A 140 -28.50 4.72 -18.13
CA LYS A 140 -27.27 3.98 -17.80
C LYS A 140 -26.54 4.78 -16.74
N GLU A 141 -26.28 4.17 -15.60
CA GLU A 141 -25.55 4.77 -14.49
C GLU A 141 -24.30 3.96 -14.18
N GLY A 142 -23.25 4.64 -13.72
CA GLY A 142 -21.95 4.02 -13.53
C GLY A 142 -21.87 3.06 -12.34
N PHE A 143 -20.68 2.51 -12.13
CA PHE A 143 -20.35 1.55 -11.08
C PHE A 143 -20.84 1.94 -9.68
N ILE A 144 -20.69 3.21 -9.29
CA ILE A 144 -21.10 3.68 -7.96
C ILE A 144 -22.61 3.52 -7.76
N ALA A 145 -23.41 3.81 -8.78
CA ALA A 145 -24.85 3.64 -8.71
C ALA A 145 -25.22 2.16 -8.61
N ALA A 146 -24.57 1.31 -9.40
CA ALA A 146 -24.75 -0.15 -9.34
C ALA A 146 -24.46 -0.72 -7.95
N MET A 147 -23.33 -0.32 -7.35
CA MET A 147 -22.97 -0.77 -6.00
C MET A 147 -23.95 -0.26 -4.94
N LYS A 148 -24.42 0.99 -5.05
CA LYS A 148 -25.43 1.52 -4.13
C LYS A 148 -26.72 0.72 -4.20
N ASN A 149 -27.22 0.46 -5.40
CA ASN A 149 -28.43 -0.32 -5.59
C ASN A 149 -28.27 -1.73 -4.99
N LEU A 150 -27.14 -2.40 -5.21
CA LEU A 150 -26.90 -3.74 -4.69
C LEU A 150 -26.63 -3.83 -3.17
N ILE A 151 -26.25 -2.73 -2.52
CA ILE A 151 -25.96 -2.68 -1.06
C ILE A 151 -27.17 -2.16 -0.27
N LEU A 152 -27.99 -1.29 -0.86
CA LEU A 152 -29.12 -0.64 -0.19
C LEU A 152 -30.48 -1.29 -0.47
N ASP A 153 -30.61 -2.17 -1.46
CA ASP A 153 -31.76 -3.07 -1.62
C ASP A 153 -31.65 -4.31 -0.71
#